data_AF-A0A1Q2KZ10-F1
#
_entry.id   AF-A0A1Q2KZ10-F1
#
_cell.length_a   1.000
_cell.length_b   1.000
_cell.length_c   1.000
_cell.angle_alpha   90.00
_cell.angle_beta   90.00
_cell.angle_gamma   90.00
#
_symmetry.space_group_name_H-M   'P 1'
#
loop_
_entity.id
_entity.type
_entity.pdbx_description
1 polymer ?
#
loop_
_entity_poly.entity_id
_entity_poly.type
_entity_poly.pdbx_seq_one_letter_code
_entity_poly.pdbx_strand_id
1 'polypeptide(L)'
;MVNLAQQLSYVYWIGGSPCAGKTSIARMLVNEYGFTYYKSDDLYDEHLLKNNWEQHPNMSRLKVLSWTQYWSRRFCSVPVEQQVQESIALY
;
A
#
# COMPACT_ATOMS: atom_id res chain seq x y z
N MET A 1 10.35 19.40 14.27
CA MET A 1 10.23 18.12 13.54
C MET A 1 9.04 17.38 14.11
N VAL A 2 8.12 16.94 13.25
CA VAL A 2 6.95 16.18 13.67
C VAL A 2 7.39 14.76 14.06
N ASN A 3 7.02 14.29 15.25
CA ASN A 3 7.24 12.90 15.64
C ASN A 3 6.11 12.04 15.09
N LEU A 4 6.34 11.46 13.90
CA LEU A 4 5.34 10.67 13.19
C LEU A 4 4.91 9.43 13.98
N ALA A 5 5.83 8.77 14.68
CA ALA A 5 5.51 7.61 15.50
C ALA A 5 4.50 7.97 16.62
N GLN A 6 4.67 9.13 17.25
CA GLN A 6 3.72 9.63 18.24
C GLN A 6 2.35 9.94 17.60
N GLN A 7 2.33 10.55 16.42
CA GLN A 7 1.09 10.87 15.70
C GLN A 7 0.34 9.64 15.19
N LEU A 8 1.04 8.54 14.93
CA LEU A 8 0.47 7.28 14.44
C LEU A 8 0.37 6.22 15.54
N SER A 9 0.52 6.60 16.81
CA SER A 9 0.50 5.67 17.95
C SER A 9 -0.81 4.89 18.10
N TYR A 10 -1.89 5.35 17.47
CA TYR A 10 -3.20 4.69 17.42
C TYR A 10 -3.42 3.85 16.15
N VAL A 11 -2.44 3.78 15.25
CA VAL A 11 -2.54 3.07 13.97
C VAL A 11 -1.89 1.69 14.09
N TYR A 12 -2.65 0.65 13.76
CA TYR A 12 -2.20 -0.74 13.78
C TYR A 12 -2.11 -1.30 12.36
N TRP A 13 -0.93 -1.77 11.99
CA TRP A 13 -0.67 -2.37 10.68
C TRP A 13 -0.92 -3.88 10.73
N ILE A 14 -1.79 -4.39 9.84
CA ILE A 14 -2.11 -5.82 9.78
C ILE A 14 -1.39 -6.44 8.58
N GLY A 15 -0.28 -7.13 8.86
CA GLY A 15 0.50 -7.90 7.87
C GLY A 15 0.12 -9.39 7.82
N GLY A 16 0.52 -10.08 6.75
CA GLY A 16 0.32 -11.53 6.62
C GLY A 16 0.15 -12.01 5.17
N SER A 17 0.33 -13.31 4.93
CA SER A 17 0.18 -13.92 3.61
C SER A 17 -1.26 -13.82 3.07
N PRO A 18 -1.47 -13.98 1.75
CA PRO A 18 -2.80 -14.16 1.19
C PRO A 18 -3.59 -15.24 1.95
N CYS A 19 -4.87 -14.99 2.20
CA CYS A 19 -5.76 -15.88 2.96
C CYS A 19 -5.41 -16.14 4.44
N ALA A 20 -4.42 -15.45 5.02
CA ALA A 20 -4.09 -15.57 6.46
C ALA A 20 -5.15 -14.98 7.42
N GLY A 21 -6.34 -14.59 6.93
CA GLY A 21 -7.42 -14.06 7.77
C GLY A 21 -7.32 -12.57 8.13
N LYS A 22 -6.42 -11.80 7.48
CA LYS A 22 -6.23 -10.35 7.74
C LYS A 22 -7.54 -9.54 7.73
N THR A 23 -8.37 -9.73 6.70
CA THR A 23 -9.65 -9.03 6.57
C THR A 23 -10.63 -9.44 7.68
N SER A 24 -10.60 -10.71 8.10
CA SER A 24 -11.46 -11.20 9.18
C SER A 24 -11.10 -10.54 10.51
N ILE A 25 -9.81 -10.53 10.88
CA ILE A 25 -9.39 -9.90 12.14
C ILE A 25 -9.59 -8.39 12.13
N ALA A 26 -9.35 -7.72 10.99
CA ALA A 26 -9.62 -6.28 10.86
C ALA A 26 -11.09 -5.94 11.11
N ARG A 27 -12.03 -6.71 10.57
CA ARG A 27 -13.47 -6.52 10.79
C ARG A 27 -13.89 -6.82 12.23
N MET A 28 -13.27 -7.81 12.87
CA MET A 28 -13.50 -8.08 14.29
C MET A 28 -13.08 -6.89 15.14
N LEU A 29 -11.91 -6.30 14.87
CA LEU A 29 -11.42 -5.12 15.59
C LEU A 29 -12.35 -3.91 15.43
N VAL A 30 -12.92 -3.69 14.23
CA VAL A 30 -13.95 -2.66 14.01
C VAL A 30 -15.16 -2.91 14.89
N ASN A 31 -15.70 -4.14 14.85
CA ASN A 31 -16.95 -4.46 15.53
C ASN A 31 -16.82 -4.46 17.07
N GLU A 32 -15.70 -4.95 17.59
CA GLU A 32 -15.50 -5.15 19.02
C GLU A 32 -14.96 -3.90 19.72
N TYR A 33 -14.11 -3.12 19.05
CA TYR A 33 -13.41 -1.98 19.66
C TYR A 33 -13.63 -0.65 18.92
N GLY A 34 -14.45 -0.62 17.86
CA GLY A 34 -14.77 0.62 17.15
C GLY A 34 -13.63 1.18 16.31
N PHE A 35 -12.64 0.36 15.93
CA PHE A 35 -11.56 0.79 15.04
C PHE A 35 -12.08 1.22 13.67
N THR A 36 -11.32 2.08 12.99
CA THR A 36 -11.50 2.35 11.56
C THR A 36 -10.72 1.33 10.76
N TYR A 37 -11.40 0.57 9.90
CA TYR A 37 -10.74 -0.31 8.95
C TYR A 37 -10.36 0.44 7.68
N TYR A 38 -9.06 0.47 7.40
CA TYR A 38 -8.49 1.06 6.19
C TYR A 38 -7.75 -0.01 5.38
N LYS A 39 -8.12 -0.18 4.12
CA LYS A 39 -7.44 -1.08 3.17
C LYS A 39 -6.91 -0.25 2.01
N SER A 40 -5.58 -0.15 1.91
CA SER A 40 -4.92 0.69 0.89
C SER A 40 -5.31 0.29 -0.52
N ASP A 41 -5.42 -1.02 -0.80
CA ASP A 41 -5.81 -1.53 -2.12
C ASP A 41 -7.20 -1.05 -2.57
N ASP A 42 -8.14 -0.85 -1.64
CA ASP A 42 -9.50 -0.41 -1.97
C ASP A 42 -9.54 1.08 -2.36
N LEU A 43 -8.55 1.85 -1.90
CA LEU A 43 -8.42 3.29 -2.15
C LEU A 43 -7.34 3.60 -3.18
N TYR A 44 -6.76 2.57 -3.81
CA TYR A 44 -5.64 2.72 -4.74
C TYR A 44 -5.95 3.71 -5.86
N ASP A 45 -7.12 3.58 -6.51
CA ASP A 45 -7.52 4.47 -7.60
C ASP A 45 -7.72 5.92 -7.11
N GLU A 46 -8.24 6.12 -5.90
CA GLU A 46 -8.34 7.46 -5.32
C GLU A 46 -6.98 8.09 -5.04
N HIS A 47 -6.02 7.29 -4.57
CA HIS A 47 -4.64 7.75 -4.36
C HIS A 47 -3.96 8.09 -5.67
N LEU A 48 -4.22 7.31 -6.74
CA LEU A 48 -3.72 7.62 -8.07
C LEU A 48 -4.22 8.98 -8.58
N LEU A 49 -5.46 9.37 -8.25
CA LEU A 49 -6.00 10.69 -8.62
C LEU A 49 -5.36 11.83 -7.82
N LYS A 50 -4.93 11.58 -6.58
CA LYS A 50 -4.32 12.57 -5.69
C LYS A 50 -2.79 12.63 -5.80
N ASN A 51 -2.18 11.78 -6.63
CA ASN A 51 -0.73 11.72 -6.74
C ASN A 51 -0.13 13.02 -7.29
N ASN A 52 1.11 13.26 -6.90
CA ASN A 52 1.92 14.35 -7.42
C ASN A 52 3.38 13.90 -7.43
N TRP A 53 4.17 14.44 -8.35
CA TRP A 53 5.55 14.00 -8.56
C TRP A 53 6.48 14.34 -7.40
N GLU A 54 6.22 15.43 -6.67
CA GLU A 54 7.08 15.89 -5.58
C GLU A 54 6.98 14.99 -4.34
N GLN A 55 5.77 14.55 -4.01
CA GLN A 55 5.48 13.74 -2.82
C GLN A 55 5.38 12.25 -3.15
N HIS A 56 5.02 11.89 -4.38
CA HIS A 56 4.72 10.51 -4.79
C HIS A 56 5.39 10.14 -6.13
N PRO A 57 6.74 10.21 -6.24
CA PRO A 57 7.44 9.97 -7.49
C PRO A 57 7.28 8.53 -8.02
N ASN A 58 7.21 7.53 -7.14
CA ASN A 58 6.99 6.13 -7.55
C ASN A 58 5.58 5.91 -8.08
N MET A 59 4.57 6.36 -7.37
CA MET A 59 3.18 6.26 -7.83
C MET A 59 2.98 7.03 -9.15
N SER A 60 3.56 8.22 -9.28
CA SER A 60 3.47 9.02 -10.50
C SER A 60 4.12 8.34 -11.71
N ARG A 61 5.22 7.62 -11.50
CA ARG A 61 5.92 6.84 -12.53
C ARG A 61 5.20 5.53 -12.88
N LEU A 62 4.64 4.85 -11.89
CA LEU A 62 4.06 3.51 -12.05
C LEU A 62 2.58 3.51 -12.48
N LYS A 63 1.85 4.61 -12.25
CA LYS A 63 0.40 4.72 -12.56
C LYS A 63 0.01 4.40 -14.02
N VAL A 64 0.96 4.52 -14.95
CA VAL A 64 0.72 4.24 -16.38
C VAL A 64 0.68 2.74 -16.70
N LEU A 65 1.04 1.89 -15.74
CA LEU A 65 1.09 0.44 -15.90
C LEU A 65 -0.11 -0.20 -15.20
N SER A 66 -0.75 -1.16 -15.85
CA SER A 66 -1.61 -2.10 -15.15
C SER A 66 -0.78 -3.04 -14.28
N TRP A 67 -1.38 -3.64 -13.24
CA TRP A 67 -0.70 -4.64 -12.41
C TRP A 67 -0.14 -5.80 -13.23
N THR A 68 -0.89 -6.27 -14.23
CA THR A 68 -0.39 -7.28 -15.16
C THR A 68 0.87 -6.80 -15.88
N GLN A 69 0.87 -5.59 -16.43
CA GLN A 69 2.05 -5.04 -17.13
C GLN A 69 3.26 -4.87 -16.20
N TYR A 70 3.01 -4.42 -14.96
CA TYR A 70 4.05 -4.28 -13.93
C TYR A 70 4.72 -5.62 -13.64
N TRP A 71 3.94 -6.67 -13.36
CA TRP A 71 4.46 -7.99 -13.00
C TRP A 71 4.88 -8.86 -14.20
N SER A 72 4.47 -8.54 -15.44
CA SER A 72 4.74 -9.41 -16.60
C SER A 72 5.87 -8.94 -17.52
N ARG A 73 6.01 -7.63 -17.79
CA ARG A 73 7.00 -7.12 -18.74
C ARG A 73 8.26 -6.62 -18.06
N ARG A 74 8.12 -6.00 -16.89
CA ARG A 74 9.27 -5.50 -16.12
C ARG A 74 9.99 -6.59 -15.35
N PHE A 75 9.30 -7.69 -15.00
CA PHE A 75 9.92 -8.78 -14.25
C PHE A 75 11.16 -9.37 -14.92
N CYS A 76 11.18 -9.41 -16.26
CA CYS A 76 12.31 -9.92 -17.04
C CYS A 76 13.37 -8.85 -17.38
N SER A 77 13.09 -7.57 -17.19
CA SER A 77 13.96 -6.46 -17.62
C SER A 77 14.49 -5.58 -16.49
N VAL A 78 13.97 -5.74 -15.28
CA VAL A 78 14.35 -5.00 -14.07
C VAL A 78 14.72 -6.01 -12.98
N PRO A 79 15.82 -5.82 -12.24
CA PRO A 79 16.16 -6.70 -11.12
C PRO A 79 15.01 -6.83 -10.10
N VAL A 80 14.84 -8.01 -9.52
CA VAL A 80 13.75 -8.30 -8.58
C VAL A 80 13.83 -7.38 -7.36
N GLU A 81 15.04 -7.12 -6.86
CA GLU A 81 15.28 -6.26 -5.71
C GLU A 81 14.74 -4.84 -5.96
N GLN A 82 15.00 -4.30 -7.15
CA GLN A 82 14.47 -3.00 -7.54
C GLN A 82 12.93 -3.02 -7.61
N GLN A 83 12.32 -4.07 -8.16
CA GLN A 83 10.86 -4.20 -8.22
C GLN A 83 10.23 -4.29 -6.82
N VAL A 84 10.89 -4.97 -5.87
CA VAL A 84 10.45 -5.02 -4.48
C VAL A 84 10.51 -3.64 -3.83
N GLN A 85 11.62 -2.91 -4.00
CA GLN A 85 11.75 -1.55 -3.47
C GLN A 85 10.71 -0.59 -4.07
N GLU A 86 10.51 -0.65 -5.39
CA GLU A 86 9.51 0.16 -6.08
C GLU A 86 8.09 -0.16 -5.62
N SER A 87 7.79 -1.44 -5.38
CA SER A 87 6.48 -1.88 -4.86
C SER A 87 6.26 -1.43 -3.43
N ILE A 88 7.26 -1.52 -2.55
CA ILE A 88 7.13 -1.04 -1.17
C ILE A 88 6.93 0.48 -1.16
N ALA A 89 7.67 1.22 -1.98
CA ALA A 89 7.60 2.68 -2.05
C ALA A 89 6.37 3.21 -2.80
N LEU A 90 5.52 2.33 -3.33
CA LEU A 90 4.21 2.68 -3.88
C LEU A 90 3.13 2.77 -2.78
N TYR A 91 3.28 1.98 -1.71
CA TYR A 91 2.34 1.86 -0.60
C TYR A 91 2.76 2.69 0.61
#